data_AF-A0AAX6N7M9-F1
#
_entry.id   AF-A0AAX6N7M9-F1
#
_cell.length_a   1.000
_cell.length_b   1.000
_cell.length_c   1.000
_cell.angle_alpha   90.00
_cell.angle_beta   90.00
_cell.angle_gamma   90.00
#
_symmetry.space_group_name_H-M   'P 1'
#
loop_
_entity.id
_entity.type
_entity.pdbx_description
1 polymer ?
#
loop_
_entity_poly.entity_id
_entity_poly.type
_entity_poly.pdbx_seq_one_letter_code
_entity_poly.pdbx_strand_id
1 'polypeptide(L)'
;MGEQRKSFLEQVQSQIKSKEAKAFVSAELHHHLNEVKNYWLQKGISEEQADEKAVTQMGNPISIGRNLNRIHRPKVDWLTLVLFVAALLLGFLPLLSQGYIHTNHFSTYKIAFVVLGGIVACGIMFVDYRKMANKGWLFYVLGSLFLFLLTTNFNTVVEGQGVLKIGPLKIEGLMAIPFFLMAWAGFFQSNRFKMWQFLLLFVLSSYFFLQLSLTTLFIYVTMTFTMIWWSKLKKKAIWIVLGSISALVATWGGIGWMTVAYYQKYRVLSFLNPYNAEYLTSKFGLLEIHHLLVGAGWFGKHSFADQFIPEAHTNFVFLSFTYYYGWLFAAILIVVLCLVALRIMFIARNLNDTYSKLLLAGVVMVYTVQLVGNVGMIVGFFPMTNMSLPFISYGLMPILLNAFLIGIVLSIYRRKDLMVTNTLHGNQQ
;
A
#
# COMPACT_ATOMS: atom_id res chain seq x y z
N MET A 1 -36.69 22.80 -16.70
CA MET A 1 -35.56 22.20 -17.44
C MET A 1 -36.08 21.86 -18.83
N GLY A 2 -35.58 22.55 -19.86
CA GLY A 2 -36.09 22.37 -21.23
C GLY A 2 -36.01 20.92 -21.72
N GLU A 3 -36.99 20.51 -22.51
CA GLU A 3 -37.15 19.13 -23.01
C GLU A 3 -35.96 18.70 -23.90
N GLN A 4 -35.47 19.63 -24.73
CA GLN A 4 -34.27 19.44 -25.57
C GLN A 4 -33.02 19.12 -24.74
N ARG A 5 -32.83 19.80 -23.60
CA ARG A 5 -31.68 19.57 -22.73
C ARG A 5 -31.69 18.17 -22.13
N LYS A 6 -32.86 17.69 -21.70
CA LYS A 6 -33.01 16.33 -21.17
C LYS A 6 -32.71 15.29 -22.25
N SER A 7 -33.30 15.44 -23.44
CA SER A 7 -33.06 14.56 -24.59
C SER A 7 -31.58 14.51 -24.99
N PHE A 8 -30.90 15.66 -25.05
CA PHE A 8 -29.46 15.73 -25.33
C PHE A 8 -28.65 14.93 -24.31
N LEU A 9 -28.89 15.15 -23.02
CA LEU A 9 -28.17 14.47 -21.95
C LEU A 9 -28.41 12.96 -21.98
N GLU A 10 -29.64 12.51 -22.20
CA GLU A 10 -29.99 11.09 -22.33
C GLU A 10 -29.29 10.43 -23.53
N GLN A 11 -29.25 11.11 -24.67
CA GLN A 11 -28.55 10.62 -25.87
C GLN A 11 -27.05 10.50 -25.63
N VAL A 12 -26.38 11.51 -25.04
CA VAL A 12 -24.95 11.43 -24.69
C VAL A 12 -24.70 10.28 -23.72
N GLN A 13 -25.53 10.18 -22.69
CA GLN A 13 -25.47 9.16 -21.65
C GLN A 13 -25.68 7.74 -22.18
N SER A 14 -26.50 7.55 -23.21
CA SER A 14 -26.74 6.25 -23.85
C SER A 14 -25.47 5.65 -24.48
N GLN A 15 -24.52 6.50 -24.87
CA GLN A 15 -23.25 6.08 -25.50
C GLN A 15 -22.18 5.66 -24.47
N ILE A 16 -22.41 5.91 -23.17
CA ILE A 16 -21.43 5.66 -22.11
C ILE A 16 -21.77 4.37 -21.37
N LYS A 17 -20.87 3.37 -21.45
CA LYS A 17 -21.11 2.03 -20.88
C LYS A 17 -20.92 1.99 -19.36
N SER A 18 -19.93 2.71 -18.84
CA SER A 18 -19.59 2.67 -17.41
C SER A 18 -20.57 3.52 -16.60
N LYS A 19 -21.23 2.94 -15.59
CA LYS A 19 -22.12 3.68 -14.67
C LYS A 19 -21.41 4.83 -13.97
N GLU A 20 -20.18 4.63 -13.52
CA GLU A 20 -19.37 5.67 -12.86
C GLU A 20 -19.02 6.80 -13.82
N ALA A 21 -18.62 6.47 -15.06
CA ALA A 21 -18.32 7.48 -16.07
C ALA A 21 -19.57 8.24 -16.51
N LYS A 22 -20.72 7.55 -16.60
CA LYS A 22 -22.02 8.14 -16.94
C LYS A 22 -22.43 9.18 -15.91
N ALA A 23 -22.31 8.86 -14.62
CA ALA A 23 -22.61 9.79 -13.53
C ALA A 23 -21.66 11.01 -13.55
N PHE A 24 -20.36 10.78 -13.75
CA PHE A 24 -19.37 11.86 -13.83
C PHE A 24 -19.63 12.78 -15.02
N VAL A 25 -19.73 12.23 -16.22
CA VAL A 25 -19.98 12.97 -17.46
C VAL A 25 -21.32 13.70 -17.40
N SER A 26 -22.36 13.09 -16.82
CA SER A 26 -23.64 13.77 -16.62
C SER A 26 -23.49 15.03 -15.76
N ALA A 27 -22.76 14.95 -14.64
CA ALA A 27 -22.55 16.09 -13.76
C ALA A 27 -21.74 17.20 -14.44
N GLU A 28 -20.68 16.83 -15.15
CA GLU A 28 -19.83 17.76 -15.93
C GLU A 28 -20.61 18.46 -17.04
N LEU A 29 -21.39 17.71 -17.83
CA LEU A 29 -22.24 18.28 -18.87
C LEU A 29 -23.33 19.18 -18.30
N HIS A 30 -23.91 18.84 -17.14
CA HIS A 30 -24.87 19.73 -16.48
C HIS A 30 -24.23 21.05 -16.07
N HIS A 31 -22.99 21.01 -15.56
CA HIS A 31 -22.26 22.20 -15.16
C HIS A 31 -21.98 23.09 -16.37
N HIS A 32 -21.37 22.56 -17.44
CA HIS A 32 -21.09 23.33 -18.65
C HIS A 32 -22.35 23.87 -19.33
N LEU A 33 -23.42 23.08 -19.41
CA LEU A 33 -24.69 23.55 -19.96
C LEU A 33 -25.27 24.71 -19.12
N ASN A 34 -25.12 24.66 -17.79
CA ASN A 34 -25.55 25.77 -16.93
C ASN A 34 -24.67 27.01 -17.12
N GLU A 35 -23.35 26.87 -17.28
CA GLU A 35 -22.46 28.00 -17.55
C GLU A 35 -22.80 28.68 -18.88
N VAL A 36 -22.99 27.90 -19.95
CA VAL A 36 -23.36 28.42 -21.27
C VAL A 36 -24.76 29.05 -21.24
N LYS A 37 -25.72 28.42 -20.53
CA LYS A 37 -27.04 29.02 -20.32
C LYS A 37 -26.95 30.37 -19.62
N ASN A 38 -26.19 30.45 -18.52
CA ASN A 38 -26.02 31.68 -17.75
C ASN A 38 -25.37 32.80 -18.57
N TYR A 39 -24.42 32.46 -19.44
CA TYR A 39 -23.83 33.40 -20.40
C TYR A 39 -24.88 34.01 -21.34
N TRP A 40 -25.81 33.20 -21.87
CA TRP A 40 -26.88 33.69 -22.74
C TRP A 40 -27.96 34.49 -22.00
N LEU A 41 -28.27 34.11 -20.75
CA LEU A 41 -29.18 34.88 -19.89
C LEU A 41 -28.62 36.29 -19.62
N GLN A 42 -27.31 36.43 -19.37
CA GLN A 42 -26.66 37.73 -19.20
C GLN A 42 -26.73 38.61 -20.46
N LYS A 43 -26.86 38.00 -21.64
CA LYS A 43 -27.08 38.70 -22.91
C LYS A 43 -28.54 39.08 -23.16
N GLY A 44 -29.43 38.89 -22.18
CA GLY A 44 -30.84 39.27 -22.27
C GLY A 44 -31.72 38.30 -23.07
N ILE A 45 -31.24 37.07 -23.31
CA ILE A 45 -32.01 36.03 -23.99
C ILE A 45 -32.98 35.37 -23.00
N SER A 46 -34.19 34.99 -23.48
CA SER A 46 -35.15 34.26 -22.66
C SER A 46 -34.61 32.90 -22.21
N GLU A 47 -35.08 32.39 -21.08
CA GLU A 47 -34.54 31.16 -20.48
C GLU A 47 -34.63 29.95 -21.40
N GLU A 48 -35.73 29.82 -22.13
CA GLU A 48 -35.99 28.70 -23.05
C GLU A 48 -35.05 28.76 -24.27
N GLN A 49 -34.87 29.95 -24.85
CA GLN A 49 -33.92 30.17 -25.95
C GLN A 49 -32.46 30.01 -25.50
N ALA A 50 -32.15 30.34 -24.25
CA ALA A 50 -30.82 30.15 -23.68
C ALA A 50 -30.49 28.66 -23.49
N ASP A 51 -31.45 27.83 -23.06
CA ASP A 51 -31.29 26.37 -22.95
C ASP A 51 -31.08 25.72 -24.34
N GLU A 52 -31.86 26.13 -25.35
CA GLU A 52 -31.71 25.66 -26.74
C GLU A 52 -30.35 26.04 -27.34
N LYS A 53 -29.92 27.31 -27.17
CA LYS A 53 -28.59 27.76 -27.62
C LYS A 53 -27.47 27.02 -26.91
N ALA A 54 -27.61 26.73 -25.62
CA ALA A 54 -26.61 25.97 -24.87
C ALA A 54 -26.45 24.55 -25.41
N VAL A 55 -27.56 23.86 -25.72
CA VAL A 55 -27.52 22.52 -26.33
C VAL A 55 -26.93 22.56 -27.73
N THR A 56 -27.33 23.52 -28.55
CA THR A 56 -26.86 23.67 -29.94
C THR A 56 -25.35 23.90 -29.99
N GLN A 57 -24.80 24.69 -29.07
CA GLN A 57 -23.37 24.99 -28.97
C GLN A 57 -22.52 23.75 -28.59
N MET A 58 -23.10 22.76 -27.92
CA MET A 58 -22.40 21.51 -27.60
C MET A 58 -22.17 20.65 -28.84
N GLY A 59 -23.05 20.72 -29.84
CA GLY A 59 -22.98 19.94 -31.06
C GLY A 59 -23.68 18.56 -30.94
N ASN A 60 -23.18 17.58 -31.70
CA ASN A 60 -23.86 16.29 -31.85
C ASN A 60 -23.71 15.40 -30.58
N PRO A 61 -24.81 14.99 -29.93
CA PRO A 61 -24.77 14.20 -28.69
C PRO A 61 -24.14 12.82 -28.84
N ILE A 62 -24.28 12.17 -30.01
CA ILE A 62 -23.75 10.83 -30.26
C ILE A 62 -22.22 10.87 -30.37
N SER A 63 -21.67 11.83 -31.11
CA SER A 63 -20.22 11.96 -31.28
C SER A 63 -19.55 12.34 -29.96
N ILE A 64 -20.16 13.28 -29.20
CA ILE A 64 -19.72 13.66 -27.86
C ILE A 64 -19.75 12.46 -26.93
N GLY A 65 -20.86 11.72 -26.88
CA GLY A 65 -21.00 10.55 -26.02
C GLY A 65 -19.98 9.46 -26.32
N ARG A 66 -19.68 9.18 -27.61
CA ARG A 66 -18.63 8.23 -28.00
C ARG A 66 -17.23 8.70 -27.59
N ASN A 67 -16.93 9.99 -27.78
CA ASN A 67 -15.64 10.57 -27.37
C ASN A 67 -15.45 10.53 -25.85
N LEU A 68 -16.46 10.94 -25.08
CA LEU A 68 -16.44 10.92 -23.62
C LEU A 68 -16.36 9.49 -23.07
N ASN A 69 -17.06 8.53 -23.69
CA ASN A 69 -16.92 7.11 -23.33
C ASN A 69 -15.48 6.60 -23.60
N ARG A 70 -14.82 7.03 -24.68
CA ARG A 70 -13.43 6.64 -24.99
C ARG A 70 -12.45 7.20 -23.96
N ILE A 71 -12.66 8.44 -23.52
CA ILE A 71 -11.78 9.13 -22.57
C ILE A 71 -11.96 8.59 -21.15
N HIS A 72 -13.22 8.49 -20.68
CA HIS A 72 -13.54 8.18 -19.28
C HIS A 72 -13.82 6.68 -19.02
N ARG A 73 -13.57 5.79 -19.98
CA ARG A 73 -13.70 4.35 -19.74
C ARG A 73 -12.72 3.89 -18.65
N PRO A 74 -13.16 3.05 -17.70
CA PRO A 74 -12.26 2.42 -16.74
C PRO A 74 -11.16 1.63 -17.47
N LYS A 75 -9.90 1.84 -17.08
CA LYS A 75 -8.74 1.12 -17.62
C LYS A 75 -8.16 0.19 -16.57
N VAL A 76 -7.67 -0.96 -16.98
CA VAL A 76 -6.95 -1.88 -16.07
C VAL A 76 -5.46 -1.75 -16.34
N ASP A 77 -4.64 -1.64 -15.28
CA ASP A 77 -3.19 -1.69 -15.44
C ASP A 77 -2.70 -3.13 -15.54
N TRP A 78 -2.71 -3.65 -16.77
CA TRP A 78 -2.26 -5.01 -17.06
C TRP A 78 -0.83 -5.27 -16.61
N LEU A 79 0.06 -4.28 -16.69
CA LEU A 79 1.45 -4.47 -16.26
C LEU A 79 1.55 -4.71 -14.74
N THR A 80 0.83 -3.92 -13.93
CA THR A 80 0.78 -4.15 -12.48
C THR A 80 0.17 -5.51 -12.14
N LEU A 81 -0.87 -5.94 -12.86
CA LEU A 81 -1.46 -7.27 -12.68
C LEU A 81 -0.48 -8.40 -13.03
N VAL A 82 0.21 -8.30 -14.16
CA VAL A 82 1.20 -9.31 -14.59
C VAL A 82 2.33 -9.41 -13.57
N LEU A 83 2.87 -8.28 -13.10
CA LEU A 83 3.92 -8.27 -12.07
C LEU A 83 3.43 -8.84 -10.74
N PHE A 84 2.20 -8.52 -10.33
CA PHE A 84 1.58 -9.07 -9.12
C PHE A 84 1.39 -10.59 -9.21
N VAL A 85 0.85 -11.09 -10.33
CA VAL A 85 0.67 -12.53 -10.56
C VAL A 85 2.03 -13.23 -10.62
N ALA A 86 3.01 -12.66 -11.31
CA ALA A 86 4.37 -13.20 -11.36
C ALA A 86 4.98 -13.31 -9.96
N ALA A 87 4.86 -12.26 -9.13
CA ALA A 87 5.37 -12.28 -7.76
C ALA A 87 4.66 -13.34 -6.89
N LEU A 88 3.34 -13.51 -7.03
CA LEU A 88 2.60 -14.56 -6.32
C LEU A 88 3.03 -15.97 -6.75
N LEU A 89 3.28 -16.19 -8.04
CA LEU A 89 3.75 -17.47 -8.58
C LEU A 89 5.17 -17.79 -8.08
N LEU A 90 6.07 -16.82 -8.07
CA LEU A 90 7.41 -16.97 -7.47
C LEU A 90 7.35 -17.33 -5.99
N GLY A 91 6.29 -16.92 -5.29
CA GLY A 91 6.04 -17.26 -3.88
C GLY A 91 5.77 -18.75 -3.61
N PHE A 92 5.60 -19.59 -4.63
CA PHE A 92 5.53 -21.05 -4.46
C PHE A 92 6.89 -21.72 -4.45
N LEU A 93 7.91 -21.13 -5.09
CA LEU A 93 9.24 -21.73 -5.21
C LEU A 93 9.91 -22.07 -3.87
N PRO A 94 9.85 -21.23 -2.81
CA PRO A 94 10.39 -21.58 -1.50
C PRO A 94 9.72 -22.79 -0.83
N LEU A 95 8.48 -23.11 -1.22
CA LEU A 95 7.77 -24.29 -0.71
C LEU A 95 8.20 -25.57 -1.43
N LEU A 96 8.48 -25.47 -2.73
CA LEU A 96 8.98 -26.61 -3.52
C LEU A 96 10.35 -27.04 -3.01
N SER A 97 11.22 -26.09 -2.70
CA SER A 97 12.60 -26.36 -2.28
C SER A 97 12.72 -26.95 -0.87
N GLN A 98 11.65 -26.99 -0.07
CA GLN A 98 11.70 -27.57 1.28
C GLN A 98 10.99 -28.92 1.37
N GLY A 99 10.60 -29.51 0.22
CA GLY A 99 9.91 -30.81 0.20
C GLY A 99 8.50 -30.78 0.78
N TYR A 100 7.95 -29.60 1.13
CA TYR A 100 6.62 -29.45 1.72
C TYR A 100 5.46 -29.76 0.77
N ILE A 101 5.75 -30.08 -0.50
CA ILE A 101 4.75 -30.53 -1.48
C ILE A 101 4.09 -31.83 -1.00
N HIS A 102 4.82 -32.71 -0.33
CA HIS A 102 4.31 -34.01 0.13
C HIS A 102 3.58 -33.94 1.49
N THR A 103 3.67 -32.82 2.20
CA THR A 103 2.86 -32.55 3.40
C THR A 103 1.59 -31.80 2.99
N ASN A 104 0.49 -32.54 2.78
CA ASN A 104 -0.79 -32.09 2.17
C ASN A 104 -1.43 -30.79 2.71
N HIS A 105 -0.96 -30.21 3.82
CA HIS A 105 -1.56 -29.02 4.42
C HIS A 105 -0.92 -27.69 3.96
N PHE A 106 0.40 -27.57 3.88
CA PHE A 106 1.05 -26.25 3.64
C PHE A 106 0.89 -25.74 2.20
N SER A 107 1.04 -26.60 1.21
CA SER A 107 0.84 -26.26 -0.21
C SER A 107 -0.61 -25.87 -0.48
N THR A 108 -1.57 -26.63 0.03
CA THR A 108 -3.00 -26.36 -0.07
C THR A 108 -3.38 -25.00 0.55
N TYR A 109 -2.86 -24.68 1.73
CA TYR A 109 -3.08 -23.38 2.35
C TYR A 109 -2.46 -22.22 1.54
N LYS A 110 -1.25 -22.36 1.00
CA LYS A 110 -0.66 -21.30 0.17
C LYS A 110 -1.49 -21.04 -1.09
N ILE A 111 -1.99 -22.08 -1.76
CA ILE A 111 -2.89 -21.92 -2.93
C ILE A 111 -4.12 -21.12 -2.51
N ALA A 112 -4.77 -21.50 -1.40
CA ALA A 112 -5.93 -20.78 -0.88
C ALA A 112 -5.59 -19.31 -0.57
N PHE A 113 -4.42 -19.02 0.02
CA PHE A 113 -4.00 -17.66 0.35
C PHE A 113 -3.74 -16.81 -0.89
N VAL A 114 -3.14 -17.39 -1.93
CA VAL A 114 -2.89 -16.72 -3.21
C VAL A 114 -4.20 -16.41 -3.93
N VAL A 115 -5.13 -17.37 -3.98
CA VAL A 115 -6.47 -17.17 -4.56
C VAL A 115 -7.23 -16.08 -3.80
N LEU A 116 -7.23 -16.14 -2.46
CA LEU A 116 -7.90 -15.15 -1.62
C LEU A 116 -7.27 -13.77 -1.77
N GLY A 117 -5.93 -13.68 -1.86
CA GLY A 117 -5.22 -12.46 -2.21
C GLY A 117 -5.64 -11.90 -3.58
N GLY A 118 -5.74 -12.74 -4.60
CA GLY A 118 -6.24 -12.36 -5.92
C GLY A 118 -7.68 -11.80 -5.85
N ILE A 119 -8.57 -12.45 -5.11
CA ILE A 119 -9.94 -11.99 -4.88
C ILE A 119 -9.95 -10.63 -4.19
N VAL A 120 -9.12 -10.42 -3.16
CA VAL A 120 -9.03 -9.14 -2.45
C VAL A 120 -8.49 -8.04 -3.36
N ALA A 121 -7.41 -8.28 -4.10
CA ALA A 121 -6.85 -7.29 -5.03
C ALA A 121 -7.89 -6.88 -6.10
N CYS A 122 -8.56 -7.87 -6.70
CA CYS A 122 -9.64 -7.65 -7.66
C CYS A 122 -10.83 -6.91 -7.02
N GLY A 123 -11.28 -7.32 -5.84
CA GLY A 123 -12.40 -6.69 -5.12
C GLY A 123 -12.12 -5.22 -4.83
N ILE A 124 -10.96 -4.91 -4.26
CA ILE A 124 -10.54 -3.54 -3.96
C ILE A 124 -10.39 -2.69 -5.22
N MET A 125 -9.95 -3.26 -6.36
CA MET A 125 -9.92 -2.54 -7.64
C MET A 125 -11.29 -1.97 -8.03
N PHE A 126 -12.40 -2.64 -7.69
CA PHE A 126 -13.76 -2.15 -7.95
C PHE A 126 -14.25 -1.14 -6.91
N VAL A 127 -13.64 -1.05 -5.72
CA VAL A 127 -14.04 -0.09 -4.69
C VAL A 127 -13.61 1.32 -5.10
N ASP A 128 -14.52 2.31 -5.06
CA ASP A 128 -14.19 3.71 -5.34
C ASP A 128 -13.46 4.34 -4.14
N TYR A 129 -12.14 4.36 -4.22
CA TYR A 129 -11.27 4.92 -3.19
C TYR A 129 -11.52 6.42 -2.94
N ARG A 130 -12.07 7.18 -3.91
CA ARG A 130 -12.35 8.62 -3.72
C ARG A 130 -13.39 8.87 -2.63
N LYS A 131 -14.34 7.94 -2.46
CA LYS A 131 -15.35 8.02 -1.39
C LYS A 131 -14.75 7.92 0.02
N MET A 132 -13.51 7.46 0.11
CA MET A 132 -12.78 7.28 1.37
C MET A 132 -11.96 8.51 1.76
N ALA A 133 -11.73 9.44 0.83
CA ALA A 133 -10.92 10.65 1.05
C ALA A 133 -11.40 11.50 2.23
N ASN A 134 -12.72 11.68 2.37
CA ASN A 134 -13.32 12.51 3.42
C ASN A 134 -13.56 11.75 4.74
N LYS A 135 -13.17 10.46 4.82
CA LYS A 135 -13.44 9.58 5.96
C LYS A 135 -12.21 9.31 6.82
N GLY A 136 -11.21 10.19 6.79
CA GLY A 136 -9.93 9.99 7.50
C GLY A 136 -10.10 9.67 9.00
N TRP A 137 -11.00 10.37 9.69
CA TRP A 137 -11.32 10.11 11.10
C TRP A 137 -11.89 8.72 11.35
N LEU A 138 -12.77 8.23 10.48
CA LEU A 138 -13.35 6.89 10.60
C LEU A 138 -12.23 5.84 10.57
N PHE A 139 -11.33 5.92 9.58
CA PHE A 139 -10.22 4.97 9.47
C PHE A 139 -9.23 5.09 10.61
N TYR A 140 -8.95 6.31 11.09
CA TYR A 140 -8.05 6.50 12.23
C TYR A 140 -8.60 5.85 13.50
N VAL A 141 -9.88 6.06 13.80
CA VAL A 141 -10.55 5.47 14.97
C VAL A 141 -10.60 3.95 14.84
N LEU A 142 -10.97 3.41 13.67
CA LEU A 142 -10.98 1.97 13.44
C LEU A 142 -9.59 1.34 13.60
N GLY A 143 -8.55 1.97 13.04
CA GLY A 143 -7.17 1.49 13.18
C GLY A 143 -6.67 1.55 14.62
N SER A 144 -6.98 2.61 15.35
CA SER A 144 -6.60 2.77 16.76
C SER A 144 -7.36 1.77 17.65
N LEU A 145 -8.66 1.57 17.41
CA LEU A 145 -9.47 0.56 18.11
C LEU A 145 -8.92 -0.84 17.84
N PHE A 146 -8.59 -1.14 16.59
CA PHE A 146 -8.00 -2.43 16.21
C PHE A 146 -6.68 -2.68 16.96
N LEU A 147 -5.78 -1.70 17.00
CA LEU A 147 -4.53 -1.82 17.74
C LEU A 147 -4.76 -1.97 19.24
N PHE A 148 -5.67 -1.18 19.83
CA PHE A 148 -6.04 -1.28 21.24
C PHE A 148 -6.58 -2.66 21.62
N LEU A 149 -7.44 -3.24 20.78
CA LEU A 149 -7.96 -4.59 20.98
C LEU A 149 -6.83 -5.63 20.89
N LEU A 150 -5.89 -5.45 19.97
CA LEU A 150 -4.77 -6.37 19.79
C LEU A 150 -3.78 -6.30 20.96
N THR A 151 -3.50 -5.11 21.51
CA THR A 151 -2.60 -4.94 22.65
C THR A 151 -3.17 -5.50 23.96
N THR A 152 -4.50 -5.51 24.11
CA THR A 152 -5.18 -5.99 25.32
C THR A 152 -5.59 -7.46 25.28
N ASN A 153 -5.85 -8.02 24.09
CA ASN A 153 -6.43 -9.36 23.93
C ASN A 153 -5.58 -10.32 23.07
N PHE A 154 -4.26 -10.08 22.89
CA PHE A 154 -3.44 -11.08 22.22
C PHE A 154 -3.42 -12.39 23.02
N ASN A 155 -3.51 -13.53 22.33
CA ASN A 155 -3.59 -14.85 22.97
C ASN A 155 -2.28 -15.64 22.94
N THR A 156 -1.34 -15.21 22.09
CA THR A 156 -0.05 -15.88 21.91
C THR A 156 1.04 -14.86 21.64
N VAL A 157 2.28 -15.21 22.02
CA VAL A 157 3.48 -14.44 21.69
C VAL A 157 4.29 -15.26 20.70
N VAL A 158 4.51 -14.70 19.51
CA VAL A 158 5.34 -15.32 18.47
C VAL A 158 6.51 -14.39 18.20
N GLU A 159 7.73 -14.88 18.37
CA GLU A 159 8.95 -14.08 18.15
C GLU A 159 8.99 -12.78 18.97
N GLY A 160 8.51 -12.85 20.21
CA GLY A 160 8.44 -11.71 21.12
C GLY A 160 7.33 -10.69 20.81
N GLN A 161 6.48 -10.95 19.80
CA GLN A 161 5.38 -10.09 19.41
C GLN A 161 4.04 -10.68 19.86
N GLY A 162 3.20 -9.85 20.47
CA GLY A 162 1.83 -10.21 20.82
C GLY A 162 0.98 -10.34 19.56
N VAL A 163 0.42 -11.53 19.32
CA VAL A 163 -0.40 -11.83 18.14
C VAL A 163 -1.70 -12.52 18.54
N LEU A 164 -2.75 -12.24 17.78
CA LEU A 164 -4.03 -12.93 17.92
C LEU A 164 -4.07 -14.07 16.91
N LYS A 165 -3.90 -15.30 17.40
CA LYS A 165 -3.92 -16.51 16.58
C LYS A 165 -5.30 -17.16 16.64
N ILE A 166 -6.02 -17.20 15.52
CA ILE A 166 -7.32 -17.85 15.36
C ILE A 166 -7.19 -18.90 14.26
N GLY A 167 -6.94 -20.16 14.64
CA GLY A 167 -6.63 -21.23 13.68
C GLY A 167 -5.39 -20.89 12.82
N PRO A 168 -5.49 -20.89 11.48
CA PRO A 168 -4.39 -20.53 10.58
C PRO A 168 -4.17 -19.00 10.48
N LEU A 169 -5.06 -18.18 11.06
CA LEU A 169 -4.98 -16.72 11.00
C LEU A 169 -4.03 -16.23 12.09
N LYS A 170 -2.96 -15.55 11.68
CA LYS A 170 -2.03 -14.83 12.57
C LYS A 170 -2.24 -13.34 12.40
N ILE A 171 -3.09 -12.74 13.24
CA ILE A 171 -3.41 -11.31 13.18
C ILE A 171 -2.36 -10.54 14.00
N GLU A 172 -1.71 -9.60 13.35
CA GLU A 172 -0.61 -8.80 13.91
C GLU A 172 -0.87 -7.30 13.71
N GLY A 173 -0.11 -6.45 14.40
CA GLY A 173 -0.20 -4.99 14.27
C GLY A 173 -0.05 -4.49 12.82
N LEU A 174 0.65 -5.23 11.97
CA LEU A 174 0.81 -4.90 10.54
C LEU A 174 -0.53 -4.76 9.80
N MET A 175 -1.59 -5.47 10.24
CA MET A 175 -2.92 -5.39 9.64
C MET A 175 -3.62 -4.05 9.92
N ALA A 176 -3.09 -3.24 10.84
CA ALA A 176 -3.60 -1.89 11.09
C ALA A 176 -3.14 -0.87 10.03
N ILE A 177 -2.04 -1.14 9.33
CA ILE A 177 -1.40 -0.21 8.38
C ILE A 177 -2.37 0.31 7.31
N PRO A 178 -3.23 -0.51 6.67
CA PRO A 178 -4.25 -0.03 5.74
C PRO A 178 -5.17 1.07 6.30
N PHE A 179 -5.58 0.96 7.56
CA PHE A 179 -6.44 1.97 8.18
C PHE A 179 -5.70 3.31 8.32
N PHE A 180 -4.46 3.26 8.80
CA PHE A 180 -3.64 4.47 8.95
C PHE A 180 -3.22 5.08 7.61
N LEU A 181 -2.96 4.25 6.59
CA LEU A 181 -2.71 4.69 5.22
C LEU A 181 -3.89 5.55 4.71
N MET A 182 -5.12 5.06 4.88
CA MET A 182 -6.34 5.77 4.47
C MET A 182 -6.60 7.02 5.31
N ALA A 183 -6.36 6.94 6.63
CA ALA A 183 -6.52 8.04 7.56
C ALA A 183 -5.58 9.21 7.22
N TRP A 184 -4.28 8.94 7.13
CA TRP A 184 -3.27 9.96 6.88
C TRP A 184 -3.41 10.60 5.50
N ALA A 185 -3.78 9.82 4.48
CA ALA A 185 -4.02 10.37 3.15
C ALA A 185 -5.18 11.37 3.17
N GLY A 186 -6.26 11.07 3.91
CA GLY A 186 -7.41 11.98 4.05
C GLY A 186 -7.07 13.23 4.86
N PHE A 187 -6.33 13.08 5.96
CA PHE A 187 -5.90 14.20 6.79
C PHE A 187 -4.97 15.17 6.04
N PHE A 188 -3.95 14.66 5.35
CA PHE A 188 -2.97 15.48 4.63
C PHE A 188 -3.50 16.08 3.32
N GLN A 189 -4.59 15.54 2.77
CA GLN A 189 -5.31 16.21 1.68
C GLN A 189 -6.09 17.43 2.21
N SER A 190 -6.63 17.37 3.43
CA SER A 190 -7.49 18.40 3.97
C SER A 190 -6.70 19.60 4.50
N ASN A 191 -7.04 20.82 4.06
CA ASN A 191 -6.44 22.05 4.59
C ASN A 191 -6.88 22.37 6.04
N ARG A 192 -7.84 21.62 6.59
CA ARG A 192 -8.37 21.84 7.95
C ARG A 192 -7.55 21.14 9.03
N PHE A 193 -6.71 20.17 8.67
CA PHE A 193 -5.96 19.38 9.63
C PHE A 193 -4.78 20.16 10.19
N LYS A 194 -4.74 20.35 11.51
CA LYS A 194 -3.74 21.18 12.19
C LYS A 194 -2.52 20.36 12.61
N MET A 195 -1.36 21.02 12.70
CA MET A 195 -0.08 20.36 13.05
C MET A 195 -0.08 19.73 14.45
N TRP A 196 -0.75 20.35 15.42
CA TRP A 196 -0.84 19.79 16.77
C TRP A 196 -1.71 18.51 16.82
N GLN A 197 -2.74 18.43 15.97
CA GLN A 197 -3.55 17.21 15.81
C GLN A 197 -2.70 16.09 15.20
N PHE A 198 -1.86 16.42 14.20
CA PHE A 198 -0.90 15.47 13.66
C PHE A 198 -0.01 14.88 14.76
N LEU A 199 0.66 15.71 15.55
CA LEU A 199 1.59 15.25 16.58
C LEU A 199 0.91 14.36 17.62
N LEU A 200 -0.26 14.78 18.13
CA LEU A 200 -1.00 14.02 19.15
C LEU A 200 -1.42 12.64 18.62
N LEU A 201 -2.01 12.60 17.42
CA LEU A 201 -2.47 11.34 16.82
C LEU A 201 -1.27 10.45 16.43
N PHE A 202 -0.20 11.03 15.89
CA PHE A 202 1.01 10.29 15.58
C PHE A 202 1.64 9.65 16.81
N VAL A 203 1.73 10.38 17.94
CA VAL A 203 2.26 9.83 19.20
C VAL A 203 1.37 8.71 19.73
N LEU A 204 0.05 8.90 19.73
CA LEU A 204 -0.91 7.90 20.21
C LEU A 204 -0.82 6.59 19.42
N SER A 205 -0.87 6.68 18.09
CA SER A 205 -0.74 5.52 17.20
C SER A 205 0.63 4.85 17.29
N SER A 206 1.71 5.65 17.37
CA SER A 206 3.07 5.14 17.55
C SER A 206 3.24 4.37 18.87
N TYR A 207 2.61 4.85 19.96
CA TYR A 207 2.61 4.16 21.24
C TYR A 207 1.98 2.75 21.14
N PHE A 208 0.84 2.62 20.47
CA PHE A 208 0.22 1.30 20.27
C PHE A 208 1.07 0.37 19.39
N PHE A 209 1.65 0.89 18.29
CA PHE A 209 2.55 0.08 17.47
C PHE A 209 3.80 -0.36 18.24
N LEU A 210 4.36 0.51 19.08
CA LEU A 210 5.52 0.21 19.92
C LEU A 210 5.25 -0.95 20.87
N GLN A 211 4.07 -1.00 21.49
CA GLN A 211 3.69 -2.10 22.38
C GLN A 211 3.64 -3.46 21.67
N LEU A 212 3.34 -3.47 20.37
CA LEU A 212 3.21 -4.71 19.59
C LEU A 212 4.52 -5.14 18.94
N SER A 213 5.15 -4.25 18.19
CA SER A 213 6.34 -4.57 17.40
C SER A 213 7.05 -3.33 16.90
N LEU A 214 8.36 -3.23 17.21
CA LEU A 214 9.28 -2.22 16.66
C LEU A 214 9.29 -2.23 15.13
N THR A 215 9.17 -3.40 14.51
CA THR A 215 9.16 -3.54 13.05
C THR A 215 7.91 -2.89 12.45
N THR A 216 6.74 -3.14 13.04
CA THR A 216 5.48 -2.53 12.55
C THR A 216 5.44 -1.03 12.79
N LEU A 217 5.99 -0.56 13.92
CA LEU A 217 6.20 0.86 14.18
C LEU A 217 7.07 1.50 13.11
N PHE A 218 8.21 0.88 12.76
CA PHE A 218 9.10 1.40 11.73
C PHE A 218 8.40 1.54 10.37
N ILE A 219 7.61 0.54 9.95
CA ILE A 219 6.81 0.58 8.73
C ILE A 219 5.77 1.73 8.80
N TYR A 220 5.06 1.86 9.91
CA TYR A 220 4.08 2.92 10.12
C TYR A 220 4.69 4.33 10.05
N VAL A 221 5.83 4.52 10.72
CA VAL A 221 6.56 5.77 10.81
C VAL A 221 7.06 6.19 9.43
N THR A 222 7.79 5.31 8.74
CA THR A 222 8.33 5.56 7.39
C THR A 222 7.22 5.84 6.38
N MET A 223 6.11 5.10 6.42
CA MET A 223 4.92 5.35 5.61
C MET A 223 4.38 6.76 5.84
N THR A 224 4.10 7.12 7.10
CA THR A 224 3.52 8.42 7.46
C THR A 224 4.43 9.57 7.03
N PHE A 225 5.74 9.44 7.25
CA PHE A 225 6.71 10.45 6.84
C PHE A 225 6.79 10.65 5.33
N THR A 226 6.76 9.56 4.57
CA THR A 226 6.78 9.64 3.10
C THR A 226 5.54 10.38 2.59
N MET A 227 4.39 10.14 3.22
CA MET A 227 3.15 10.85 2.90
C MET A 227 3.24 12.33 3.27
N ILE A 228 3.80 12.69 4.42
CA ILE A 228 4.02 14.10 4.80
C ILE A 228 4.95 14.79 3.80
N TRP A 229 6.04 14.12 3.40
CA TRP A 229 7.03 14.67 2.48
C TRP A 229 6.43 15.01 1.10
N TRP A 230 5.47 14.21 0.63
CA TRP A 230 4.74 14.46 -0.62
C TRP A 230 3.40 15.19 -0.44
N SER A 231 3.09 15.64 0.78
CA SER A 231 1.92 16.48 1.04
C SER A 231 2.15 17.93 0.58
N LYS A 232 1.06 18.70 0.48
CA LYS A 232 1.10 20.13 0.15
C LYS A 232 1.39 21.03 1.37
N LEU A 233 1.85 20.47 2.48
CA LEU A 233 2.15 21.22 3.70
C LEU A 233 3.34 22.17 3.49
N LYS A 234 3.37 23.28 4.24
CA LYS A 234 4.47 24.24 4.18
C LYS A 234 5.78 23.54 4.55
N LYS A 235 6.85 23.70 3.75
CA LYS A 235 8.17 23.06 3.99
C LYS A 235 8.69 23.28 5.42
N LYS A 236 8.50 24.48 5.99
CA LYS A 236 8.86 24.78 7.39
C LYS A 236 8.16 23.85 8.38
N ALA A 237 6.87 23.57 8.19
CA ALA A 237 6.11 22.67 9.06
C ALA A 237 6.57 21.22 8.93
N ILE A 238 6.94 20.79 7.71
CA ILE A 238 7.50 19.46 7.46
C ILE A 238 8.81 19.27 8.24
N TRP A 239 9.76 20.21 8.11
CA TRP A 239 11.04 20.14 8.82
C TRP A 239 10.89 20.18 10.34
N ILE A 240 9.99 21.00 10.87
CA ILE A 240 9.69 21.03 12.30
C ILE A 240 9.18 19.66 12.76
N VAL A 241 8.29 19.02 12.01
CA VAL A 241 7.78 17.69 12.38
C VAL A 241 8.82 16.60 12.26
N LEU A 242 9.62 16.60 11.19
CA LEU A 242 10.74 15.67 11.05
C LEU A 242 11.69 15.81 12.25
N GLY A 243 12.04 17.04 12.62
CA GLY A 243 12.91 17.34 13.76
C GLY A 243 12.31 16.98 15.12
N SER A 244 11.04 17.28 15.36
CA SER A 244 10.36 16.95 16.62
C SER A 244 10.23 15.44 16.80
N ILE A 245 9.93 14.70 15.73
CA ILE A 245 9.83 13.24 15.82
C ILE A 245 11.23 12.61 15.89
N SER A 246 12.24 13.10 15.17
CA SER A 246 13.61 12.58 15.33
C SER A 246 14.10 12.78 16.76
N ALA A 247 13.79 13.92 17.37
CA ALA A 247 14.06 14.16 18.79
C ALA A 247 13.28 13.19 19.69
N LEU A 248 12.00 12.96 19.42
CA LEU A 248 11.22 11.95 20.16
C LEU A 248 11.80 10.55 20.01
N VAL A 249 12.14 10.11 18.80
CA VAL A 249 12.74 8.80 18.53
C VAL A 249 14.10 8.65 19.21
N ALA A 250 14.93 9.70 19.23
CA ALA A 250 16.21 9.68 19.93
C ALA A 250 16.01 9.54 21.46
N THR A 251 15.12 10.35 22.04
CA THR A 251 14.79 10.30 23.46
C THR A 251 14.17 8.96 23.85
N TRP A 252 13.23 8.46 23.05
CA TRP A 252 12.58 7.15 23.28
C TRP A 252 13.52 5.99 23.00
N GLY A 253 14.49 6.12 22.08
CA GLY A 253 15.53 5.13 21.83
C GLY A 253 16.45 4.98 23.04
N GLY A 254 16.84 6.10 23.66
CA GLY A 254 17.62 6.10 24.90
C GLY A 254 16.87 5.46 26.07
N ILE A 255 15.62 5.87 26.32
CA ILE A 255 14.78 5.31 27.40
C ILE A 255 14.39 3.85 27.09
N GLY A 256 14.08 3.56 25.83
CA GLY A 256 13.73 2.24 25.33
C GLY A 256 14.88 1.26 25.52
N TRP A 257 16.14 1.67 25.29
CA TRP A 257 17.30 0.83 25.56
C TRP A 257 17.42 0.44 27.04
N MET A 258 16.92 1.25 27.97
CA MET A 258 16.91 0.89 29.38
C MET A 258 15.78 -0.11 29.71
N THR A 259 14.61 0.06 29.10
CA THR A 259 13.36 -0.64 29.46
C THR A 259 12.99 -1.86 28.59
N VAL A 260 13.59 -1.98 27.40
CA VAL A 260 13.31 -3.05 26.44
C VAL A 260 13.72 -4.42 27.00
N ALA A 261 12.96 -5.46 26.64
CA ALA A 261 13.27 -6.84 26.99
C ALA A 261 14.66 -7.27 26.48
N TYR A 262 15.38 -8.06 27.29
CA TYR A 262 16.75 -8.50 26.99
C TYR A 262 16.91 -9.13 25.60
N TYR A 263 15.94 -9.90 25.11
CA TYR A 263 16.01 -10.53 23.79
C TYR A 263 16.08 -9.52 22.63
N GLN A 264 15.39 -8.38 22.72
CA GLN A 264 15.43 -7.35 21.68
C GLN A 264 16.79 -6.63 21.68
N LYS A 265 17.40 -6.42 22.87
CA LYS A 265 18.76 -5.90 22.98
C LYS A 265 19.76 -6.85 22.34
N TYR A 266 19.62 -8.15 22.60
CA TYR A 266 20.49 -9.16 22.00
C TYR A 266 20.37 -9.23 20.47
N ARG A 267 19.21 -8.94 19.86
CA ARG A 267 19.11 -8.81 18.39
C ARG A 267 19.96 -7.67 17.82
N VAL A 268 20.05 -6.55 18.54
CA VAL A 268 20.89 -5.41 18.13
C VAL A 268 22.37 -5.70 18.41
N LEU A 269 22.69 -6.25 19.59
CA LEU A 269 24.07 -6.57 19.97
C LEU A 269 24.67 -7.70 19.15
N SER A 270 23.89 -8.73 18.82
CA SER A 270 24.32 -9.81 17.90
C SER A 270 24.50 -9.32 16.47
N PHE A 271 23.81 -8.27 16.05
CA PHE A 271 24.07 -7.62 14.76
C PHE A 271 25.38 -6.82 14.79
N LEU A 272 25.63 -6.04 15.84
CA LEU A 272 26.83 -5.20 15.97
C LEU A 272 28.10 -6.01 16.23
N ASN A 273 28.00 -7.09 17.01
CA ASN A 273 29.09 -8.00 17.31
C ASN A 273 28.63 -9.46 17.14
N PRO A 274 28.61 -9.97 15.90
CA PRO A 274 28.09 -11.30 15.59
C PRO A 274 28.97 -12.45 16.08
N TYR A 275 30.21 -12.18 16.52
CA TYR A 275 31.15 -13.18 17.02
C TYR A 275 31.06 -13.41 18.53
N ASN A 276 30.29 -12.60 19.26
CA ASN A 276 30.16 -12.76 20.70
C ASN A 276 29.16 -13.88 21.06
N ALA A 277 29.67 -14.93 21.69
CA ALA A 277 28.91 -16.10 22.17
C ALA A 277 27.81 -15.75 23.19
N GLU A 278 27.98 -14.68 23.98
CA GLU A 278 26.96 -14.25 24.96
C GLU A 278 25.66 -13.75 24.30
N TYR A 279 25.73 -13.29 23.05
CA TYR A 279 24.58 -12.73 22.32
C TYR A 279 23.90 -13.76 21.41
N LEU A 280 24.49 -14.95 21.28
CA LEU A 280 24.00 -16.10 20.52
C LEU A 280 22.91 -16.86 21.30
N THR A 281 21.86 -16.15 21.72
CA THR A 281 20.67 -16.80 22.32
C THR A 281 19.87 -17.64 21.32
N SER A 282 20.08 -17.42 20.01
CA SER A 282 19.58 -18.27 18.92
C SER A 282 20.74 -18.83 18.12
N LYS A 283 20.83 -20.17 18.00
CA LYS A 283 21.81 -20.87 17.15
C LYS A 283 21.80 -20.43 15.68
N PHE A 284 20.71 -19.77 15.23
CA PHE A 284 20.61 -19.18 13.89
C PHE A 284 20.88 -17.68 13.97
N GLY A 285 22.13 -17.31 13.70
CA GLY A 285 22.64 -15.92 13.78
C GLY A 285 23.21 -15.44 12.44
N LEU A 286 23.71 -14.20 12.42
CA LEU A 286 24.15 -13.55 11.17
C LEU A 286 25.27 -14.33 10.46
N LEU A 287 26.14 -14.97 11.23
CA LEU A 287 27.22 -15.83 10.71
C LEU A 287 26.69 -17.06 9.97
N GLU A 288 25.64 -17.70 10.49
CA GLU A 288 25.02 -18.86 9.83
C GLU A 288 24.36 -18.45 8.53
N ILE A 289 23.63 -17.32 8.53
CA ILE A 289 23.04 -16.75 7.31
C ILE A 289 24.13 -16.47 6.27
N HIS A 290 25.23 -15.84 6.68
CA HIS A 290 26.34 -15.55 5.80
C HIS A 290 26.97 -16.83 5.21
N HIS A 291 27.21 -17.85 6.03
CA HIS A 291 27.73 -19.13 5.58
C HIS A 291 26.82 -19.80 4.53
N LEU A 292 25.51 -19.75 4.74
CA LEU A 292 24.53 -20.27 3.79
C LEU A 292 24.50 -19.47 2.47
N LEU A 293 24.55 -18.14 2.55
CA LEU A 293 24.59 -17.27 1.37
C LEU A 293 25.84 -17.48 0.50
N VAL A 294 27.01 -17.64 1.14
CA VAL A 294 28.26 -17.95 0.44
C VAL A 294 28.21 -19.37 -0.15
N GLY A 295 27.69 -20.33 0.63
CA GLY A 295 27.54 -21.71 0.20
C GLY A 295 26.57 -21.92 -0.97
N ALA A 296 25.64 -20.99 -1.21
CA ALA A 296 24.62 -21.10 -2.25
C ALA A 296 25.19 -21.15 -3.68
N GLY A 297 26.26 -20.39 -3.95
CA GLY A 297 26.76 -20.19 -5.32
C GLY A 297 25.74 -19.57 -6.28
N TRP A 298 26.06 -19.54 -7.58
CA TRP A 298 25.19 -18.90 -8.59
C TRP A 298 23.90 -19.66 -8.89
N PHE A 299 23.93 -21.00 -8.80
CA PHE A 299 22.84 -21.90 -9.21
C PHE A 299 22.23 -22.71 -8.07
N GLY A 300 22.60 -22.40 -6.82
CA GLY A 300 22.02 -23.01 -5.64
C GLY A 300 22.53 -24.42 -5.34
N LYS A 301 22.07 -24.96 -4.22
CA LYS A 301 22.31 -26.35 -3.82
C LYS A 301 21.07 -27.20 -4.07
N HIS A 302 21.28 -28.37 -4.65
CA HIS A 302 20.21 -29.30 -5.04
C HIS A 302 19.84 -30.30 -3.94
N SER A 303 20.61 -30.38 -2.85
CA SER A 303 20.29 -31.25 -1.72
C SER A 303 19.33 -30.53 -0.77
N PHE A 304 18.05 -30.91 -0.85
CA PHE A 304 16.97 -30.33 -0.05
C PHE A 304 16.91 -30.86 1.40
N ALA A 305 17.79 -31.80 1.77
CA ALA A 305 17.73 -32.55 3.03
C ALA A 305 18.79 -32.13 4.07
N ASP A 306 19.85 -31.42 3.69
CA ASP A 306 21.06 -31.34 4.52
C ASP A 306 21.12 -30.14 5.48
N GLN A 307 20.31 -29.09 5.27
CA GLN A 307 20.39 -27.88 6.08
C GLN A 307 19.03 -27.38 6.60
N PHE A 308 18.90 -27.31 7.92
CA PHE A 308 17.73 -26.72 8.57
C PHE A 308 17.86 -25.19 8.63
N ILE A 309 16.97 -24.50 7.93
CA ILE A 309 16.79 -23.05 8.05
C ILE A 309 15.49 -22.81 8.84
N PRO A 310 15.55 -22.27 10.08
CA PRO A 310 14.36 -21.88 10.81
C PRO A 310 13.55 -20.89 10.00
N GLU A 311 12.22 -20.97 10.02
CA GLU A 311 11.36 -19.97 9.37
C GLU A 311 11.69 -19.71 7.88
N ALA A 312 12.21 -20.73 7.20
CA ALA A 312 12.67 -20.66 5.82
C ALA A 312 11.57 -20.32 4.82
N HIS A 313 10.29 -20.41 5.20
CA HIS A 313 9.16 -20.03 4.36
C HIS A 313 8.55 -18.67 4.77
N THR A 314 8.93 -18.08 5.91
CA THR A 314 8.41 -16.80 6.42
C THR A 314 9.49 -15.72 6.38
N ASN A 315 10.20 -15.50 7.48
CA ASN A 315 11.15 -14.39 7.65
C ASN A 315 12.44 -14.65 6.85
N PHE A 316 12.92 -15.89 6.79
CA PHE A 316 14.14 -16.26 6.07
C PHE A 316 13.88 -16.78 4.65
N VAL A 317 12.76 -16.38 4.04
CA VAL A 317 12.36 -16.87 2.72
C VAL A 317 13.33 -16.49 1.61
N PHE A 318 13.95 -15.29 1.68
CA PHE A 318 14.96 -14.90 0.69
C PHE A 318 16.26 -15.69 0.87
N LEU A 319 16.63 -16.05 2.11
CA LEU A 319 17.80 -16.89 2.40
C LEU A 319 17.60 -18.29 1.85
N SER A 320 16.47 -18.92 2.16
CA SER A 320 16.16 -20.27 1.67
C SER A 320 16.07 -20.30 0.15
N PHE A 321 15.41 -19.30 -0.46
CA PHE A 321 15.32 -19.17 -1.90
C PHE A 321 16.73 -19.06 -2.53
N THR A 322 17.58 -18.21 -1.98
CA THR A 322 18.96 -18.03 -2.48
C THR A 322 19.79 -19.29 -2.29
N TYR A 323 19.68 -19.96 -1.15
CA TYR A 323 20.41 -21.20 -0.88
C TYR A 323 20.08 -22.32 -1.87
N TYR A 324 18.80 -22.52 -2.18
CA TYR A 324 18.35 -23.61 -3.03
C TYR A 324 18.42 -23.29 -4.53
N TYR A 325 18.10 -22.06 -4.94
CA TYR A 325 18.06 -21.68 -6.37
C TYR A 325 19.26 -20.86 -6.83
N GLY A 326 20.07 -20.35 -5.89
CA GLY A 326 21.28 -19.58 -6.18
C GLY A 326 21.04 -18.09 -6.38
N TRP A 327 22.16 -17.35 -6.43
CA TRP A 327 22.17 -15.89 -6.58
C TRP A 327 21.55 -15.39 -7.88
N LEU A 328 21.64 -16.16 -8.97
CA LEU A 328 21.06 -15.74 -10.26
C LEU A 328 19.54 -15.60 -10.18
N PHE A 329 18.86 -16.63 -9.66
CA PHE A 329 17.41 -16.60 -9.50
C PHE A 329 16.99 -15.61 -8.41
N ALA A 330 17.79 -15.48 -7.33
CA ALA A 330 17.54 -14.47 -6.30
C ALA A 330 17.57 -13.05 -6.88
N ALA A 331 18.52 -12.76 -7.78
CA ALA A 331 18.58 -11.47 -8.47
C ALA A 331 17.34 -11.23 -9.35
N ILE A 332 16.88 -12.23 -10.10
CA ILE A 332 15.64 -12.15 -10.90
C ILE A 332 14.43 -11.85 -10.01
N LEU A 333 14.31 -12.55 -8.87
CA LEU A 333 13.25 -12.31 -7.90
C LEU A 333 13.24 -10.85 -7.42
N ILE A 334 14.40 -10.32 -7.02
CA ILE A 334 14.52 -8.92 -6.58
C ILE A 334 14.17 -7.95 -7.70
N VAL A 335 14.59 -8.21 -8.94
CA VAL A 335 14.22 -7.37 -10.09
C VAL A 335 12.70 -7.32 -10.26
N VAL A 336 11.99 -8.46 -10.20
CA VAL A 336 10.52 -8.49 -10.31
C VAL A 336 9.86 -7.68 -9.20
N LEU A 337 10.31 -7.83 -7.96
CA LEU A 337 9.75 -7.07 -6.81
C LEU A 337 10.07 -5.57 -6.92
N CYS A 338 11.27 -5.20 -7.36
CA CYS A 338 11.62 -3.80 -7.64
C CYS A 338 10.78 -3.20 -8.76
N LEU A 339 10.48 -3.95 -9.82
CA LEU A 339 9.62 -3.49 -10.91
C LEU A 339 8.20 -3.18 -10.43
N VAL A 340 7.66 -3.91 -9.45
CA VAL A 340 6.38 -3.58 -8.81
C VAL A 340 6.47 -2.20 -8.15
N ALA A 341 7.47 -1.97 -7.30
CA ALA A 341 7.65 -0.68 -6.63
C ALA A 341 7.80 0.48 -7.64
N LEU A 342 8.67 0.30 -8.64
CA LEU A 342 8.89 1.29 -9.71
C LEU A 342 7.62 1.58 -10.50
N ARG A 343 6.80 0.56 -10.79
CA ARG A 343 5.52 0.75 -11.49
C ARG A 343 4.56 1.60 -10.67
N ILE A 344 4.44 1.35 -9.37
CA ILE A 344 3.56 2.14 -8.50
C ILE A 344 4.05 3.60 -8.43
N MET A 345 5.36 3.82 -8.33
CA MET A 345 5.95 5.17 -8.37
C MET A 345 5.67 5.89 -9.70
N PHE A 346 5.79 5.17 -10.83
CA PHE A 346 5.47 5.71 -12.15
C PHE A 346 4.00 6.13 -12.25
N ILE A 347 3.06 5.35 -11.70
CA ILE A 347 1.65 5.72 -11.65
C ILE A 347 1.47 6.98 -10.80
N ALA A 348 2.08 7.04 -9.61
CA ALA A 348 1.96 8.17 -8.70
C ALA A 348 2.41 9.51 -9.31
N ARG A 349 3.51 9.49 -10.08
CA ARG A 349 4.04 10.69 -10.76
C ARG A 349 3.08 11.28 -11.80
N ASN A 350 2.28 10.43 -12.45
CA ASN A 350 1.39 10.82 -13.54
C ASN A 350 -0.03 11.20 -13.09
N LEU A 351 -0.31 11.19 -11.78
CA LEU A 351 -1.61 11.60 -11.25
C LEU A 351 -1.66 13.11 -11.02
N ASN A 352 -2.87 13.68 -11.00
CA ASN A 352 -3.08 15.10 -10.66
C ASN A 352 -3.67 15.26 -9.24
N ASP A 353 -4.41 14.27 -8.76
CA ASP A 353 -5.05 14.31 -7.45
C ASP A 353 -4.05 14.10 -6.29
N THR A 354 -4.18 14.90 -5.24
CA THR A 354 -3.29 14.88 -4.07
C THR A 354 -3.55 13.65 -3.19
N TYR A 355 -4.80 13.26 -2.99
CA TYR A 355 -5.15 12.09 -2.18
C TYR A 355 -4.58 10.81 -2.78
N SER A 356 -4.77 10.63 -4.08
CA SER A 356 -4.26 9.49 -4.83
C SER A 356 -2.73 9.41 -4.77
N LYS A 357 -2.03 10.54 -4.90
CA LYS A 357 -0.57 10.60 -4.76
C LYS A 357 -0.12 10.16 -3.38
N LEU A 358 -0.77 10.66 -2.32
CA LEU A 358 -0.45 10.32 -0.93
C LEU A 358 -0.69 8.84 -0.63
N LEU A 359 -1.80 8.28 -1.11
CA LEU A 359 -2.06 6.84 -0.98
C LEU A 359 -0.98 6.02 -1.67
N LEU A 360 -0.63 6.31 -2.92
CA LEU A 360 0.42 5.58 -3.63
C LEU A 360 1.80 5.77 -2.98
N ALA A 361 2.08 6.94 -2.40
CA ALA A 361 3.28 7.19 -1.61
C ALA A 361 3.42 6.22 -0.43
N GLY A 362 2.35 6.13 0.37
CA GLY A 362 2.32 5.24 1.51
C GLY A 362 2.37 3.77 1.10
N VAL A 363 1.63 3.39 0.05
CA VAL A 363 1.67 2.02 -0.51
C VAL A 363 3.09 1.62 -0.93
N VAL A 364 3.77 2.46 -1.73
CA VAL A 364 5.15 2.19 -2.15
C VAL A 364 6.08 2.07 -0.96
N MET A 365 5.94 2.95 0.05
CA MET A 365 6.81 2.93 1.20
C MET A 365 6.62 1.66 2.04
N VAL A 366 5.37 1.27 2.34
CA VAL A 366 5.07 0.03 3.08
C VAL A 366 5.64 -1.18 2.34
N TYR A 367 5.42 -1.27 1.03
CA TYR A 367 5.93 -2.34 0.18
C TYR A 367 7.47 -2.38 0.15
N THR A 368 8.10 -1.24 -0.06
CA THR A 368 9.56 -1.12 -0.22
C THR A 368 10.29 -1.39 1.09
N VAL A 369 9.75 -0.92 2.22
CA VAL A 369 10.36 -1.21 3.55
C VAL A 369 10.31 -2.70 3.86
N GLN A 370 9.22 -3.39 3.53
CA GLN A 370 9.15 -4.85 3.67
C GLN A 370 10.18 -5.56 2.76
N LEU A 371 10.29 -5.15 1.50
CA LEU A 371 11.24 -5.71 0.54
C LEU A 371 12.69 -5.49 0.97
N VAL A 372 13.08 -4.23 1.17
CA VAL A 372 14.45 -3.82 1.50
C VAL A 372 14.84 -4.30 2.89
N GLY A 373 13.92 -4.30 3.85
CA GLY A 373 14.18 -4.78 5.19
C GLY A 373 14.36 -6.29 5.27
N ASN A 374 13.53 -7.09 4.56
CA ASN A 374 13.71 -8.54 4.52
C ASN A 374 15.03 -8.93 3.82
N VAL A 375 15.34 -8.33 2.67
CA VAL A 375 16.60 -8.61 1.96
C VAL A 375 17.79 -8.10 2.77
N GLY A 376 17.70 -6.89 3.30
CA GLY A 376 18.77 -6.24 4.04
C GLY A 376 19.10 -6.94 5.36
N MET A 377 18.12 -7.51 6.08
CA MET A 377 18.43 -8.30 7.27
C MET A 377 19.13 -9.63 6.95
N ILE A 378 18.90 -10.20 5.76
CA ILE A 378 19.53 -11.45 5.32
C ILE A 378 20.94 -11.20 4.78
N VAL A 379 21.15 -10.11 4.05
CA VAL A 379 22.49 -9.72 3.56
C VAL A 379 23.35 -9.11 4.68
N GLY A 380 22.74 -8.70 5.80
CA GLY A 380 23.45 -8.16 6.97
C GLY A 380 23.59 -6.63 6.99
N PHE A 381 22.75 -5.90 6.25
CA PHE A 381 22.66 -4.43 6.34
C PHE A 381 21.78 -3.94 7.49
N PHE A 382 20.82 -4.75 7.94
CA PHE A 382 19.90 -4.41 9.03
C PHE A 382 19.92 -5.50 10.11
N PRO A 383 19.60 -5.15 11.36
CA PRO A 383 19.43 -6.15 12.41
C PRO A 383 18.29 -7.11 12.06
N MET A 384 18.35 -8.33 12.62
CA MET A 384 17.32 -9.34 12.40
C MET A 384 15.97 -8.88 12.95
N THR A 385 14.99 -8.77 12.07
CA THR A 385 13.63 -8.32 12.40
C THR A 385 12.59 -9.23 11.75
N ASN A 386 11.31 -9.07 12.10
CA ASN A 386 10.23 -9.90 11.57
C ASN A 386 9.60 -9.19 10.37
N MET A 387 10.33 -9.07 9.27
CA MET A 387 9.80 -8.49 8.02
C MET A 387 9.53 -9.59 7.01
N SER A 388 8.28 -9.68 6.54
CA SER A 388 7.91 -10.60 5.46
C SER A 388 8.30 -10.02 4.10
N LEU A 389 8.86 -10.84 3.22
CA LEU A 389 9.09 -10.49 1.83
C LEU A 389 7.74 -10.41 1.09
N PRO A 390 7.40 -9.28 0.45
CA PRO A 390 6.08 -9.10 -0.17
C PRO A 390 5.75 -10.20 -1.18
N PHE A 391 4.52 -10.76 -1.09
CA PHE A 391 3.99 -11.86 -1.92
C PHE A 391 4.68 -13.23 -1.75
N ILE A 392 5.98 -13.25 -1.46
CA ILE A 392 6.79 -14.47 -1.39
C ILE A 392 6.62 -15.19 -0.05
N SER A 393 6.79 -14.47 1.07
CA SER A 393 6.67 -15.06 2.40
C SER A 393 5.34 -15.78 2.60
N TYR A 394 5.39 -16.88 3.34
CA TYR A 394 4.24 -17.67 3.72
C TYR A 394 3.44 -16.94 4.80
N GLY A 395 2.11 -16.99 4.67
CA GLY A 395 1.19 -16.39 5.63
C GLY A 395 0.04 -15.67 4.93
N LEU A 396 -1.18 -15.93 5.38
CA LEU A 396 -2.36 -15.31 4.80
C LEU A 396 -2.35 -13.79 4.98
N MET A 397 -2.07 -13.31 6.19
CA MET A 397 -2.17 -11.90 6.54
C MET A 397 -1.18 -11.01 5.76
N PRO A 398 0.12 -11.35 5.62
CA PRO A 398 1.03 -10.61 4.75
C PRO A 398 0.63 -10.62 3.26
N ILE A 399 0.11 -11.74 2.75
CA ILE A 399 -0.38 -11.84 1.36
C ILE A 399 -1.59 -10.93 1.19
N LEU A 400 -2.55 -10.95 2.12
CA LEU A 400 -3.74 -10.13 2.09
C LEU A 400 -3.45 -8.64 2.16
N LEU A 401 -2.52 -8.25 3.04
CA LEU A 401 -2.06 -6.87 3.13
C LEU A 401 -1.49 -6.40 1.80
N ASN A 402 -0.54 -7.14 1.24
CA ASN A 402 0.09 -6.75 -0.03
C ASN A 402 -0.91 -6.79 -1.20
N ALA A 403 -1.85 -7.73 -1.22
CA ALA A 403 -2.94 -7.76 -2.17
C ALA A 403 -3.88 -6.55 -2.05
N PHE A 404 -4.21 -6.14 -0.82
CA PHE A 404 -5.00 -4.94 -0.56
C PHE A 404 -4.27 -3.67 -1.07
N LEU A 405 -2.97 -3.56 -0.81
CA LEU A 405 -2.14 -2.47 -1.31
C LEU A 405 -2.15 -2.41 -2.85
N ILE A 406 -1.94 -3.53 -3.54
CA ILE A 406 -2.06 -3.62 -5.00
C ILE A 406 -3.48 -3.30 -5.49
N GLY A 407 -4.50 -3.78 -4.77
CA GLY A 407 -5.89 -3.45 -5.05
C GLY A 407 -6.17 -1.95 -5.03
N ILE A 408 -5.58 -1.22 -4.07
CA ILE A 408 -5.63 0.26 -4.03
C ILE A 408 -4.97 0.85 -5.29
N VAL A 409 -3.77 0.37 -5.65
CA VAL A 409 -3.05 0.84 -6.85
C VAL A 409 -3.91 0.68 -8.11
N LEU A 410 -4.53 -0.50 -8.27
CA LEU A 410 -5.41 -0.80 -9.40
C LEU A 410 -6.68 0.05 -9.38
N SER A 411 -7.28 0.26 -8.20
CA SER A 411 -8.45 1.12 -8.01
C SER A 411 -8.17 2.57 -8.42
N ILE A 412 -7.00 3.09 -8.06
CA ILE A 412 -6.52 4.42 -8.43
C ILE A 412 -6.29 4.52 -9.94
N TYR A 413 -5.53 3.58 -10.50
CA TYR A 413 -5.22 3.58 -11.94
C TYR A 413 -6.50 3.54 -12.79
N ARG A 414 -7.48 2.74 -12.36
CA ARG A 414 -8.76 2.58 -13.05
C ARG A 414 -9.55 3.88 -13.20
N ARG A 415 -9.41 4.79 -12.24
CA ARG A 415 -10.20 6.03 -12.15
C ARG A 415 -9.38 7.28 -12.44
N LYS A 416 -8.13 7.15 -12.88
CA LYS A 416 -7.23 8.29 -13.14
C LYS A 416 -7.80 9.32 -14.12
N ASP A 417 -8.57 8.86 -15.12
CA ASP A 417 -9.16 9.71 -16.16
C ASP A 417 -10.50 10.33 -15.73
N LEU A 418 -11.02 9.98 -14.55
CA LEU A 418 -12.25 10.56 -13.96
C LEU A 418 -11.94 11.73 -13.00
N MET A 419 -10.74 12.31 -13.09
CA MET A 419 -10.24 13.32 -12.15
C MET A 419 -9.73 14.60 -12.83
N VAL A 420 -9.75 14.65 -14.16
CA VAL A 420 -8.97 15.65 -14.91
C VAL A 420 -9.66 17.02 -15.00
N THR A 421 -10.97 17.16 -14.75
CA THR A 421 -11.68 18.39 -15.13
C THR A 421 -11.83 19.50 -14.08
N ASN A 422 -10.96 19.60 -13.07
CA ASN A 422 -10.88 20.84 -12.27
C ASN A 422 -9.87 21.87 -12.84
N THR A 423 -9.20 21.57 -13.96
CA THR A 423 -8.08 22.40 -14.47
C THR A 423 -8.38 23.21 -15.72
N LEU A 424 -9.54 23.05 -16.37
CA LEU A 424 -9.89 23.86 -17.54
C LEU A 424 -10.55 25.21 -17.21
N HIS A 425 -10.76 25.54 -15.93
CA HIS A 425 -11.49 26.77 -15.52
C HIS A 425 -10.65 27.73 -14.66
N GLY A 426 -9.31 27.56 -14.65
CA GLY A 426 -8.40 28.42 -13.89
C GLY A 426 -7.66 29.50 -14.68
N ASN A 427 -7.80 29.57 -16.01
CA ASN A 427 -7.03 30.49 -16.87
C ASN A 427 -7.88 31.53 -17.61
N GLN A 428 -9.05 31.89 -17.07
CA GLN A 428 -9.83 33.04 -17.51
C GLN A 428 -10.43 33.78 -16.32
N GLN A 429 -9.57 34.36 -15.47
CA GLN A 429 -9.89 35.55 -14.67
C GLN A 429 -8.66 36.43 -14.57
#